data_AF-A0A945EB14-F1
#
_entry.id   AF-A0A945EB14-F1
#
_cell.length_a   1.000
_cell.length_b   1.000
_cell.length_c   1.000
_cell.angle_alpha   90.00
_cell.angle_beta   90.00
_cell.angle_gamma   90.00
#
_symmetry.space_group_name_H-M   'P 1'
#
loop_
_entity.id
_entity.type
_entity.pdbx_description
1 polymer ?
#
loop_
_entity_poly.entity_id
_entity_poly.type
_entity_poly.pdbx_seq_one_letter_code
_entity_poly.pdbx_strand_id
1 'polypeptide(L)' 'MKNKELKGKSTEELQKLYNQYCSKTQELNFKIANKQVKNIREVRENKKTIARILTLLNQKKAK' A
#
# COMPACT_ATOMS: atom_id res chain seq x y z
N MET A 1 7.89 -1.44 -1.90
CA MET A 1 8.23 -2.59 -1.01
C MET A 1 8.31 -3.91 -1.78
N LYS A 2 9.23 -4.82 -1.41
CA LYS A 2 9.36 -6.18 -1.99
C LYS A 2 8.47 -7.18 -1.25
N ASN A 3 7.87 -8.13 -1.97
CA ASN A 3 6.95 -9.16 -1.46
C ASN A 3 7.50 -10.04 -0.32
N LYS A 4 8.83 -10.10 -0.15
CA LYS A 4 9.48 -10.96 0.85
C LYS A 4 9.25 -10.49 2.29
N GLU A 5 9.15 -9.18 2.52
CA GLU A 5 8.94 -8.60 3.87
C GLU A 5 7.48 -8.70 4.35
N LEU A 6 6.53 -8.84 3.43
CA LEU A 6 5.10 -8.91 3.75
C LEU A 6 4.62 -10.34 4.08
N LYS A 7 5.39 -11.38 3.71
CA LYS A 7 5.05 -12.77 4.01
C LYS A 7 5.20 -13.14 5.50
N GLY A 8 6.12 -12.49 6.22
CA GLY A 8 6.38 -12.75 7.63
C GLY A 8 5.43 -12.03 8.61
N LYS A 9 4.62 -11.08 8.12
CA LYS A 9 3.77 -10.25 8.97
C LYS A 9 2.43 -10.91 9.29
N SER A 10 1.91 -10.68 10.49
CA SER A 10 0.58 -11.17 10.88
C SER A 10 -0.52 -10.52 10.04
N THR A 11 -1.69 -11.15 9.94
CA THR A 11 -2.87 -10.60 9.24
C THR A 11 -3.25 -9.21 9.77
N GLU A 12 -3.12 -9.00 11.08
CA GLU A 12 -3.39 -7.72 11.75
C GLU A 12 -2.38 -6.63 11.34
N GLU A 13 -1.10 -6.98 11.23
CA GLU A 13 -0.05 -6.05 10.79
C GLU A 13 -0.23 -5.67 9.32
N LEU A 14 -0.68 -6.60 8.48
CA LEU A 14 -1.02 -6.34 7.09
C LEU A 14 -2.20 -5.37 6.97
N GLN A 15 -3.23 -5.50 7.82
CA GLN A 15 -4.33 -4.54 7.89
C GLN A 15 -3.90 -3.16 8.39
N LYS A 16 -3.04 -3.09 9.41
CA LYS A 16 -2.46 -1.82 9.88
C LYS A 16 -1.66 -1.13 8.78
N LEU A 17 -0.81 -1.87 8.07
CA LEU A 17 -0.05 -1.35 6.93
C LEU A 17 -0.97 -0.89 5.80
N TYR A 18 -2.02 -1.65 5.49
CA TYR A 18 -3.01 -1.27 4.49
C TYR A 18 -3.63 0.10 4.82
N ASN A 19 -4.06 0.31 6.06
CA ASN A 19 -4.63 1.59 6.50
C ASN A 19 -3.63 2.74 6.36
N GLN A 20 -2.38 2.54 6.78
CA GLN A 20 -1.31 3.54 6.62
C GLN A 20 -1.06 3.91 5.15
N TYR A 21 -1.03 2.93 4.25
CA TYR A 21 -0.86 3.18 2.81
C TYR A 21 -2.08 3.85 2.20
N CYS A 22 -3.29 3.57 2.70
CA CYS A 22 -4.52 4.24 2.27
C CYS A 22 -4.47 5.74 2.61
N SER A 23 -4.12 6.08 3.86
CA SER A 23 -3.93 7.47 4.30
C SER A 23 -2.86 8.20 3.47
N LYS A 24 -1.71 7.55 3.24
CA LYS A 24 -0.66 8.09 2.34
C LYS A 24 -1.17 8.33 0.93
N THR A 25 -2.04 7.47 0.41
CA THR A 25 -2.60 7.63 -0.93
C THR A 25 -3.53 8.84 -0.98
N GLN A 26 -4.31 9.07 0.08
CA GLN A 26 -5.17 10.24 0.21
C GLN A 26 -4.36 11.54 0.29
N GLU A 27 -3.30 11.58 1.10
CA GLU A 27 -2.36 12.70 1.14
C GLU A 27 -1.70 12.97 -0.21
N LEU A 28 -1.28 11.92 -0.92
CA LEU A 28 -0.72 12.04 -2.26
C LEU A 28 -1.76 12.57 -3.25
N ASN A 29 -3.02 12.15 -3.17
CA ASN A 29 -4.10 12.67 -4.02
C ASN A 29 -4.34 14.17 -3.78
N PHE A 30 -4.30 14.63 -2.52
CA PHE A 30 -4.38 16.06 -2.21
C PHE A 30 -3.18 16.83 -2.78
N LYS A 31 -1.97 16.28 -2.66
CA LYS A 31 -0.77 16.89 -3.28
C LYS A 31 -0.87 16.92 -4.81
N ILE A 32 -1.45 15.89 -5.45
CA ILE A 32 -1.71 15.83 -6.90
C ILE A 32 -2.69 16.94 -7.29
N ALA A 33 -3.78 17.11 -6.53
CA ALA A 33 -4.77 18.17 -6.77
C ALA A 33 -4.13 19.57 -6.71
N ASN A 34 -3.17 19.77 -5.80
CA ASN A 34 -2.40 21.01 -5.68
C ASN A 34 -1.29 21.16 -6.75
N LYS A 35 -1.18 20.26 -7.73
CA LYS A 35 -0.13 20.24 -8.78
C LYS A 35 1.32 20.29 -8.25
N GLN A 36 1.55 19.98 -6.98
CA GLN A 36 2.88 20.05 -6.34
C GLN A 36 3.69 18.74 -6.42
N VAL A 37 3.21 17.74 -7.15
CA VAL A 37 3.80 16.39 -7.10
C VAL A 37 4.90 16.23 -8.13
N LYS A 38 6.15 16.30 -7.66
CA LYS A 38 7.33 15.92 -8.45
C LYS A 38 7.47 14.40 -8.59
N ASN A 39 7.02 13.61 -7.60
CA ASN A 39 7.25 12.16 -7.54
C ASN A 39 6.03 11.31 -7.92
N ILE A 40 5.65 11.35 -9.20
CA ILE A 40 4.57 10.50 -9.77
C ILE A 40 4.86 9.00 -9.58
N ARG A 41 6.14 8.63 -9.49
CA ARG A 41 6.60 7.25 -9.30
C ARG A 41 6.20 6.68 -7.94
N GLU A 42 6.24 7.49 -6.88
CA GLU A 42 5.85 7.07 -5.52
C GLU A 42 4.36 6.69 -5.45
N VAL A 43 3.50 7.42 -6.15
CA VAL A 43 2.06 7.12 -6.22
C VAL A 43 1.82 5.74 -6.83
N ARG A 44 2.55 5.42 -7.92
CA ARG A 44 2.46 4.12 -8.58
C ARG A 44 3.00 3.00 -7.68
N GLU A 45 4.08 3.25 -6.95
CA GLU A 45 4.64 2.28 -6.00
C GLU A 45 3.75 2.04 -4.79
N ASN A 46 3.09 3.07 -4.26
CA ASN A 46 2.11 2.94 -3.19
C ASN A 46 0.91 2.11 -3.63
N LYS A 47 0.33 2.38 -4.81
CA LYS A 47 -0.76 1.56 -5.38
C LYS A 47 -0.36 0.10 -5.55
N LYS A 48 0.85 -0.17 -6.08
CA LYS A 48 1.39 -1.53 -6.21
C LYS A 48 1.58 -2.21 -4.84
N THR A 49 1.98 -1.46 -3.82
CA THR A 49 2.18 -1.98 -2.47
C THR A 49 0.85 -2.36 -1.82
N ILE A 50 -0.19 -1.54 -1.99
CA ILE A 50 -1.57 -1.85 -1.55
C ILE A 50 -2.07 -3.13 -2.23
N ALA A 51 -1.95 -3.23 -3.55
CA ALA A 51 -2.37 -4.42 -4.30
C ALA A 51 -1.69 -5.69 -3.78
N ARG A 52 -0.38 -5.63 -3.51
CA ARG A 52 0.40 -6.75 -2.94
C ARG A 52 -0.08 -7.16 -1.55
N ILE A 53 -0.41 -6.20 -0.68
CA ILE A 53 -0.96 -6.46 0.66
C ILE A 53 -2.31 -7.18 0.55
N LEU A 54 -3.21 -6.70 -0.32
CA LEU A 54 -4.51 -7.33 -0.56
C LEU A 54 -4.37 -8.76 -1.11
N THR A 55 -3.45 -8.97 -2.07
CA THR A 55 -3.18 -10.32 -2.60
C THR A 55 -2.72 -11.28 -1.51
N LEU A 56 -1.83 -10.84 -0.60
CA LEU A 56 -1.35 -11.68 0.51
C LEU A 56 -2.45 -11.97 1.53
N LEU A 57 -3.31 -11.00 1.85
CA LEU A 57 -4.48 -11.22 2.71
C LEU A 57 -5.43 -12.27 2.12
N ASN A 58 -5.71 -12.18 0.81
CA ASN A 58 -6.54 -13.16 0.13
C ASN A 58 -5.88 -14.56 0.09
N GLN A 59 -4.57 -14.65 -0.15
CA GLN A 59 -3.83 -15.91 -0.09
C GLN A 59 -3.86 -16.56 1.30
N LYS A 60 -3.82 -15.77 2.37
CA LYS A 60 -3.95 -16.28 3.74
C LYS A 60 -5.37 -16.71 4.10
N LYS A 61 -6.39 -16.08 3.50
CA LYS A 61 -7.80 -16.42 3.72
C LYS A 61 -8.26 -17.65 2.92
N ALA A 62 -7.65 -17.90 1.76
CA ALA A 62 -7.99 -19.02 0.87
C ALA A 62 -7.29 -20.34 1.23
N LYS A 63 -6.56 -20.39 2.36
CA LYS A 63 -5.84 -21.56 2.85
C LYS A 63 -6.46 -22.02 4.16
#